data_AF-A0A7X5F905-F1
#
_entry.id   AF-A0A7X5F905-F1
#
_cell.length_a   1.000
_cell.length_b   1.000
_cell.length_c   1.000
_cell.angle_alpha   90.00
_cell.angle_beta   90.00
_cell.angle_gamma   90.00
#
_symmetry.space_group_name_H-M   'P 1'
#
loop_
_entity.id
_entity.type
_entity.pdbx_description
1 polymer ?
#
loop_
_entity_poly.entity_id
_entity_poly.type
_entity_poly.pdbx_seq_one_letter_code
_entity_poly.pdbx_strand_id
1 'polypeptide(L)'
;MILKDFTKLFLISLSFTLVLGISHKSFGADATLLQKQIEQVNKEREALIAEQEKLERELETVNKEAKTLGGAVNSLDATRKKIQADINITQSKINSTNLNIQSLENSMTKKESQIVVHRKAISDALQALSEYSSRSWAFDLLASASISDVWRDRSQVESLTGKLEDEISFLRETKTILSKEKEAKEKVVDEQARLKAELGGQKSVVEENKKAK
;
A
#
# COMPACT_ATOMS: atom_id res chain seq x y z
N MET A 1 37.58 -5.05 -38.34
CA MET A 1 38.27 -4.26 -37.30
C MET A 1 37.67 -2.85 -37.25
N ILE A 2 36.74 -2.70 -36.29
CA ILE A 2 36.46 -1.51 -35.47
C ILE A 2 35.57 -0.36 -36.01
N LEU A 3 35.34 -0.16 -37.33
CA LEU A 3 34.60 1.05 -37.76
C LEU A 3 33.14 0.91 -38.25
N LYS A 4 32.51 -0.28 -38.17
CA LYS A 4 31.16 -0.49 -38.74
C LYS A 4 30.07 -0.93 -37.75
N ASP A 5 30.43 -1.24 -36.51
CA ASP A 5 29.47 -1.68 -35.48
C ASP A 5 29.05 -0.56 -34.52
N PHE A 6 29.72 0.60 -34.55
CA PHE A 6 29.43 1.74 -33.68
C PHE A 6 28.17 2.52 -34.11
N THR A 7 27.83 2.52 -35.39
CA THR A 7 26.65 3.23 -35.92
C THR A 7 25.33 2.50 -35.67
N LYS A 8 25.36 1.17 -35.47
CA LYS A 8 24.18 0.39 -35.05
C LYS A 8 23.92 0.47 -33.55
N LEU A 9 24.95 0.69 -32.75
CA LEU A 9 24.84 0.92 -31.30
C LEU A 9 24.28 2.30 -30.94
N PHE A 10 24.40 3.30 -31.84
CA PHE A 10 23.82 4.62 -31.61
C PHE A 10 22.34 4.73 -32.02
N LEU A 11 21.85 3.87 -32.92
CA LEU A 11 20.46 3.92 -33.41
C LEU A 11 19.45 3.10 -32.60
N ILE A 12 19.90 2.22 -31.69
CA ILE A 12 19.02 1.48 -30.78
C ILE A 12 18.87 2.21 -29.42
N SER A 13 19.78 3.15 -29.12
CA SER A 13 19.74 3.99 -27.91
C SER A 13 18.77 5.18 -28.00
N LEU A 14 18.14 5.43 -29.16
CA LEU A 14 17.18 6.53 -29.36
C LEU A 14 15.71 6.09 -29.22
N SER A 15 15.47 4.87 -28.75
CA SER A 15 14.12 4.30 -28.54
C SER A 15 13.76 4.10 -27.05
N PHE A 16 14.58 4.59 -26.12
CA PHE A 16 14.37 4.44 -24.66
C PHE A 16 14.17 5.78 -23.91
N THR A 17 13.88 6.87 -24.61
CA THR A 17 13.64 8.18 -23.98
C THR A 17 12.47 8.90 -24.63
N LEU A 18 11.25 8.37 -24.45
CA LEU A 18 10.03 9.17 -24.61
C LEU A 18 8.89 8.62 -23.74
N VAL A 19 9.02 8.74 -22.42
CA VAL A 19 7.88 8.86 -21.48
C VAL A 19 8.27 9.85 -20.39
N LEU A 20 8.43 11.12 -20.76
CA LEU A 20 8.40 12.24 -19.82
C LEU A 20 7.25 13.15 -20.26
N GLY A 21 6.17 13.14 -19.50
CA GLY A 21 5.01 13.99 -19.76
C GLY A 21 3.64 13.37 -19.51
N ILE A 22 3.49 12.41 -18.58
CA ILE A 22 2.17 12.13 -18.02
C ILE A 22 2.04 13.02 -16.79
N SER A 23 1.29 14.13 -16.93
CA SER A 23 0.70 14.82 -15.80
C SER A 23 0.07 13.75 -14.91
N HIS A 24 0.64 13.52 -13.73
CA HIS A 24 0.06 12.63 -12.74
C HIS A 24 -1.19 13.32 -12.19
N LYS A 25 -2.27 13.32 -12.98
CA LYS A 25 -3.61 13.26 -12.40
C LYS A 25 -3.61 11.94 -11.66
N SER A 26 -3.53 12.03 -10.34
CA SER A 26 -3.66 10.92 -9.41
C SER A 26 -4.89 10.12 -9.82
N PHE A 27 -4.66 9.06 -10.60
CA PHE A 27 -5.63 8.03 -10.86
C PHE A 27 -5.59 7.22 -9.59
N GLY A 28 -6.56 7.45 -8.70
CA GLY A 28 -6.74 6.58 -7.56
C GLY A 28 -6.82 5.16 -8.10
N ALA A 29 -5.77 4.36 -7.88
CA ALA A 29 -5.85 2.94 -8.13
C ALA A 29 -7.08 2.47 -7.38
N ASP A 30 -8.09 2.00 -8.12
CA ASP A 30 -9.35 1.57 -7.56
C ASP A 30 -9.01 0.55 -6.47
N ALA A 31 -9.40 0.83 -5.21
CA ALA A 31 -9.02 -0.01 -4.08
C ALA A 31 -9.44 -1.48 -4.32
N THR A 32 -10.49 -1.68 -5.12
CA THR A 32 -10.96 -2.99 -5.56
C THR A 32 -9.99 -3.68 -6.53
N LEU A 33 -9.33 -2.94 -7.42
CA LEU A 33 -8.34 -3.48 -8.35
C LEU A 33 -7.08 -3.91 -7.60
N LEU A 34 -6.62 -3.10 -6.65
CA LEU A 34 -5.46 -3.43 -5.83
C LEU A 34 -5.72 -4.67 -4.94
N GLN A 35 -6.93 -4.76 -4.37
CA GLN A 35 -7.35 -5.93 -3.60
C GLN A 35 -7.34 -7.21 -4.45
N LYS A 36 -7.87 -7.14 -5.69
CA LYS A 36 -7.83 -8.25 -6.64
C LYS A 36 -6.40 -8.67 -7.01
N GLN A 37 -5.47 -7.71 -7.16
CA GLN A 37 -4.07 -8.02 -7.41
C GLN A 37 -3.43 -8.75 -6.23
N ILE A 38 -3.73 -8.34 -4.99
CA ILE A 38 -3.24 -9.02 -3.78
C ILE A 38 -3.75 -10.46 -3.74
N GLU A 39 -5.05 -10.66 -3.98
CA GLU A 39 -5.67 -12.00 -4.03
C GLU A 39 -5.04 -12.88 -5.11
N GLN A 40 -4.84 -12.34 -6.31
CA GLN A 40 -4.21 -13.07 -7.40
C GLN A 40 -2.78 -13.50 -7.07
N VAL A 41 -1.96 -12.59 -6.53
CA VAL A 41 -0.58 -12.90 -6.11
C VAL A 41 -0.55 -13.96 -5.00
N ASN A 42 -1.49 -13.91 -4.07
CA ASN A 42 -1.60 -14.91 -3.00
C ASN A 42 -1.99 -16.29 -3.55
N LYS A 43 -2.95 -16.34 -4.49
CA LYS A 43 -3.35 -17.59 -5.14
C LYS A 43 -2.20 -18.21 -5.95
N GLU A 44 -1.45 -17.39 -6.69
CA GLU A 44 -0.24 -17.84 -7.38
C GLU A 44 0.81 -18.37 -6.40
N ARG A 45 0.93 -17.75 -5.23
CA ARG A 45 1.83 -18.22 -4.16
C ARG A 45 1.42 -19.59 -3.62
N GLU A 46 0.13 -19.85 -3.45
CA GLU A 46 -0.35 -21.16 -2.99
C GLU A 46 0.07 -22.27 -3.97
N ALA A 47 0.01 -22.01 -5.27
CA ALA A 47 0.50 -22.95 -6.28
C ALA A 47 2.02 -23.20 -6.15
N LEU A 48 2.82 -22.15 -5.92
CA LEU A 48 4.26 -22.28 -5.69
C LEU A 48 4.58 -23.08 -4.42
N ILE A 49 3.80 -22.91 -3.35
CA ILE A 49 3.97 -23.66 -2.09
C ILE A 49 3.66 -25.15 -2.33
N ALA A 50 2.58 -25.46 -3.03
CA ALA A 50 2.25 -26.85 -3.36
C ALA A 50 3.35 -27.53 -4.21
N GLU A 51 3.95 -26.79 -5.14
CA GLU A 51 5.09 -27.27 -5.93
C GLU A 51 6.34 -27.47 -5.05
N GLN A 52 6.64 -26.54 -4.14
CA GLN A 52 7.74 -26.65 -3.18
C GLN A 52 7.59 -27.90 -2.30
N GLU A 53 6.40 -28.19 -1.76
CA GLU A 53 6.16 -29.40 -0.96
C GLU A 53 6.41 -30.69 -1.75
N LYS A 54 6.10 -30.70 -3.05
CA LYS A 54 6.43 -31.82 -3.93
C LYS A 54 7.94 -31.97 -4.08
N LEU A 55 8.66 -30.87 -4.29
CA LEU A 55 10.13 -30.86 -4.37
C LEU A 55 10.78 -31.32 -3.05
N GLU A 56 10.20 -30.99 -1.90
CA GLU A 56 10.69 -31.46 -0.61
C GLU A 56 10.60 -32.99 -0.47
N ARG A 57 9.47 -33.58 -0.89
CA ARG A 57 9.31 -35.04 -0.92
C ARG A 57 10.28 -35.71 -1.89
N GLU A 58 10.47 -35.13 -3.07
CA GLU A 58 11.44 -35.63 -4.06
C GLU A 58 12.87 -35.58 -3.50
N LEU A 59 13.25 -34.48 -2.84
CA LEU A 59 14.56 -34.31 -2.22
C LEU A 59 14.81 -35.34 -1.11
N GLU A 60 13.80 -35.65 -0.29
CA GLU A 60 13.92 -36.66 0.76
C GLU A 60 14.22 -38.05 0.19
N THR A 61 13.53 -38.42 -0.90
CA THR A 61 13.79 -39.68 -1.62
C THR A 61 15.19 -39.71 -2.20
N VAL A 62 15.60 -38.65 -2.90
CA VAL A 62 16.94 -38.55 -3.51
C VAL A 62 18.04 -38.63 -2.44
N ASN A 63 17.85 -38.01 -1.28
CA ASN A 63 18.81 -38.06 -0.17
C ASN A 63 18.94 -39.46 0.44
N LYS A 64 17.87 -40.26 0.49
CA LYS A 64 17.92 -41.66 0.95
C LYS A 64 18.73 -42.55 0.00
N GLU A 65 18.81 -42.18 -1.28
CA GLU A 65 19.50 -42.91 -2.34
C GLU A 65 20.93 -42.40 -2.62
N ALA A 66 21.39 -41.35 -1.93
CA ALA A 66 22.62 -40.60 -2.23
C ALA A 66 23.95 -41.28 -1.82
N LYS A 67 24.08 -42.61 -1.99
CA LYS A 67 25.28 -43.38 -1.61
C LYS A 67 26.42 -43.33 -2.65
N THR A 68 26.20 -42.71 -3.80
CA THR A 68 27.16 -42.64 -4.90
C THR A 68 27.40 -41.18 -5.31
N LEU A 69 28.50 -40.90 -6.03
CA LEU A 69 28.76 -39.57 -6.56
C LEU A 69 27.62 -39.05 -7.45
N GLY A 70 26.98 -39.93 -8.24
CA GLY A 70 25.78 -39.58 -9.02
C GLY A 70 24.57 -39.25 -8.13
N GLY A 71 24.39 -39.96 -7.02
CA GLY A 71 23.37 -39.63 -6.02
C GLY A 71 23.61 -38.28 -5.35
N ALA A 72 24.87 -37.94 -5.06
CA ALA A 72 25.24 -36.63 -4.51
C ALA A 72 24.95 -35.49 -5.50
N VAL A 73 25.21 -35.68 -6.80
CA VAL A 73 24.86 -34.69 -7.84
C VAL A 73 23.34 -34.51 -7.95
N ASN A 74 22.57 -35.60 -7.92
CA ASN A 74 21.11 -35.54 -7.95
C ASN A 74 20.54 -34.81 -6.72
N SER A 75 21.10 -35.07 -5.53
CA SER A 75 20.74 -34.38 -4.29
C SER A 75 21.03 -32.88 -4.38
N LEU A 76 22.18 -32.51 -4.93
CA LEU A 76 22.55 -31.11 -5.17
C LEU A 76 21.60 -30.41 -6.14
N ASP A 77 21.25 -31.07 -7.25
CA ASP A 77 20.32 -30.52 -8.25
C ASP A 77 18.89 -30.41 -7.69
N ALA A 78 18.43 -31.36 -6.87
CA ALA A 78 17.15 -31.28 -6.16
C ALA A 78 17.15 -30.13 -5.12
N THR A 79 18.25 -29.96 -4.38
CA THR A 79 18.42 -28.86 -3.42
C THR A 79 18.35 -27.49 -4.12
N ARG A 80 19.00 -27.35 -5.28
CA ARG A 80 18.91 -26.12 -6.09
C ARG A 80 17.48 -25.82 -6.54
N LYS A 81 16.74 -26.84 -7.00
CA LYS A 81 15.31 -26.67 -7.37
C LYS A 81 14.49 -26.19 -6.19
N LYS A 82 14.70 -26.76 -5.00
CA LYS A 82 14.03 -26.31 -3.77
C LYS A 82 14.33 -24.84 -3.48
N ILE A 83 15.61 -24.45 -3.44
CA ILE A 83 15.98 -23.05 -3.14
C ILE A 83 15.40 -22.10 -4.20
N GLN A 84 15.34 -22.52 -5.47
CA GLN A 84 14.70 -21.72 -6.52
C GLN A 84 13.19 -21.54 -6.29
N ALA A 85 12.49 -22.57 -5.79
CA ALA A 85 11.10 -22.46 -5.38
C ALA A 85 10.94 -21.51 -4.17
N ASP A 86 11.82 -21.60 -3.17
CA ASP A 86 11.86 -20.71 -2.02
C ASP A 86 12.03 -19.25 -2.45
N ILE A 87 12.94 -18.98 -3.40
CA ILE A 87 13.16 -17.66 -4.00
C ILE A 87 11.88 -17.13 -4.64
N ASN A 88 11.17 -17.96 -5.40
CA ASN A 88 9.94 -17.56 -6.08
C ASN A 88 8.84 -17.22 -5.06
N ILE A 89 8.72 -18.02 -3.99
CA ILE A 89 7.78 -17.77 -2.89
C ILE A 89 8.13 -16.45 -2.18
N THR A 90 9.39 -16.22 -1.82
CA THR A 90 9.83 -14.99 -1.15
C THR A 90 9.63 -13.77 -2.04
N GLN A 91 9.90 -13.87 -3.34
CA GLN A 91 9.61 -12.80 -4.30
C GLN A 91 8.12 -12.49 -4.39
N SER A 92 7.25 -13.52 -4.40
CA SER A 92 5.80 -13.36 -4.35
C SER A 92 5.32 -12.69 -3.05
N LYS A 93 5.90 -13.05 -1.90
CA LYS A 93 5.64 -12.37 -0.62
C LYS A 93 6.00 -10.89 -0.70
N ILE A 94 7.20 -10.55 -1.19
CA ILE A 94 7.63 -9.15 -1.38
C ILE A 94 6.65 -8.38 -2.26
N ASN A 95 6.16 -9.00 -3.35
CA ASN A 95 5.20 -8.37 -4.24
C ASN A 95 3.88 -8.05 -3.51
N SER A 96 3.30 -9.02 -2.81
CA SER A 96 2.08 -8.79 -2.02
C SER A 96 2.28 -7.75 -0.92
N THR A 97 3.41 -7.77 -0.21
CA THR A 97 3.78 -6.76 0.78
C THR A 97 3.86 -5.36 0.16
N ASN A 98 4.40 -5.24 -1.06
CA ASN A 98 4.44 -3.97 -1.78
C ASN A 98 3.03 -3.45 -2.14
N LEU A 99 2.14 -4.34 -2.60
CA LEU A 99 0.74 -3.99 -2.88
C LEU A 99 0.00 -3.58 -1.60
N ASN A 100 0.27 -4.25 -0.47
CA ASN A 100 -0.29 -3.86 0.82
C ASN A 100 0.17 -2.47 1.27
N ILE A 101 1.46 -2.14 1.09
CA ILE A 101 1.99 -0.79 1.36
C ILE A 101 1.26 0.25 0.52
N GLN A 102 1.11 0.00 -0.79
CA GLN A 102 0.37 0.91 -1.68
C GLN A 102 -1.10 1.08 -1.25
N SER A 103 -1.73 0.02 -0.78
CA SER A 103 -3.12 0.05 -0.29
C SER A 103 -3.24 0.94 0.94
N LEU A 104 -2.33 0.77 1.91
CA LEU A 104 -2.25 1.59 3.11
C LEU A 104 -1.98 3.06 2.75
N GLU A 105 -1.03 3.33 1.85
CA GLU A 105 -0.73 4.70 1.39
C GLU A 105 -1.96 5.38 0.77
N ASN A 106 -2.66 4.68 -0.13
CA ASN A 106 -3.89 5.20 -0.74
C ASN A 106 -4.98 5.48 0.30
N SER A 107 -5.16 4.58 1.28
CA SER A 107 -6.11 4.74 2.38
C SER A 107 -5.76 5.95 3.26
N MET A 108 -4.48 6.10 3.58
CA MET A 108 -3.96 7.21 4.38
C MET A 108 -4.13 8.55 3.66
N THR A 109 -3.79 8.64 2.38
CA THR A 109 -3.99 9.86 1.58
C THR A 109 -5.45 10.30 1.54
N LYS A 110 -6.39 9.34 1.43
CA LYS A 110 -7.83 9.65 1.51
C LYS A 110 -8.20 10.25 2.87
N LYS A 111 -7.70 9.66 3.97
CA LYS A 111 -7.95 10.18 5.33
C LYS A 111 -7.32 11.54 5.58
N GLU A 112 -6.12 11.77 5.06
CA GLU A 112 -5.48 13.08 5.12
C GLU A 112 -6.31 14.14 4.39
N SER A 113 -6.87 13.80 3.22
CA SER A 113 -7.83 14.66 2.52
C SER A 113 -9.11 14.89 3.35
N GLN A 114 -9.67 13.85 3.96
CA GLN A 114 -10.86 13.98 4.83
C GLN A 114 -10.58 14.88 6.04
N ILE A 115 -9.40 14.78 6.66
CA ILE A 115 -8.98 15.65 7.76
C ILE A 115 -8.97 17.12 7.33
N VAL A 116 -8.51 17.42 6.11
CA VAL A 116 -8.54 18.79 5.58
C VAL A 116 -9.98 19.27 5.40
N VAL A 117 -10.86 18.43 4.86
CA VAL A 117 -12.29 18.74 4.68
C VAL A 117 -12.98 19.00 6.02
N HIS A 118 -12.83 18.11 7.00
CA HIS A 118 -13.42 18.27 8.34
C HIS A 118 -12.91 19.53 9.04
N ARG A 119 -11.61 19.83 8.95
CA ARG A 119 -11.06 21.07 9.51
C ARG A 119 -11.67 22.32 8.88
N LYS A 120 -11.87 22.29 7.55
CA LYS A 120 -12.54 23.40 6.85
C LYS A 120 -14.00 23.53 7.29
N ALA A 121 -14.75 22.44 7.37
CA ALA A 121 -16.14 22.44 7.82
C ALA A 121 -16.27 23.01 9.25
N ILE A 122 -15.38 22.61 10.17
CA ILE A 122 -15.29 23.15 11.53
C ILE A 122 -15.01 24.65 11.51
N SER A 123 -14.04 25.10 10.70
CA SER A 123 -13.70 26.52 10.58
C SER A 123 -14.88 27.35 10.07
N ASP A 124 -15.56 26.88 9.02
CA ASP A 124 -16.71 27.55 8.42
C ASP A 124 -17.89 27.60 9.41
N ALA A 125 -18.11 26.53 10.18
CA ALA A 125 -19.14 26.47 11.22
C ALA A 125 -18.85 27.43 12.39
N LEU A 126 -17.60 27.51 12.85
CA LEU A 126 -17.18 28.45 13.89
C LEU A 126 -17.32 29.90 13.43
N GLN A 127 -17.00 30.19 12.17
CA GLN A 127 -17.19 31.52 11.59
C GLN A 127 -18.68 31.89 11.53
N ALA A 128 -19.53 31.00 11.05
CA ALA A 128 -20.98 31.22 11.00
C ALA A 128 -21.57 31.46 12.40
N LEU A 129 -21.11 30.72 13.41
CA LEU A 129 -21.53 30.92 14.80
C LEU A 129 -21.05 32.27 15.36
N SER A 130 -19.82 32.69 15.02
CA SER A 130 -19.27 33.98 15.41
C SER A 130 -20.07 35.14 14.79
N GLU A 131 -20.37 35.06 13.49
CA GLU A 131 -21.18 36.06 12.79
C GLU A 131 -22.60 36.17 13.38
N TYR A 132 -23.21 35.03 13.73
CA TYR A 132 -24.50 35.00 14.42
C TYR A 132 -24.43 35.67 15.81
N SER A 133 -23.41 35.35 16.61
CA SER A 133 -23.24 35.91 17.97
C SER A 133 -22.90 37.40 18.00
N SER A 134 -22.32 37.92 16.91
CA SER A 134 -21.95 39.33 16.77
C SER A 134 -23.13 40.25 16.43
N ARG A 135 -24.27 39.70 16.02
CA ARG A 135 -25.52 40.45 15.89
C ARG A 135 -26.08 40.72 17.28
N SER A 136 -26.34 41.99 17.60
CA SER A 136 -26.92 42.40 18.88
C SER A 136 -28.37 41.89 18.96
N TRP A 137 -28.53 40.69 19.51
CA TRP A 137 -29.82 40.02 19.72
C TRP A 137 -30.84 40.91 20.44
N ALA A 138 -30.41 41.84 21.29
CA ALA A 138 -31.30 42.79 21.97
C ALA A 138 -31.93 43.83 21.01
N PHE A 139 -31.19 44.22 19.96
CA PHE A 139 -31.69 45.14 18.92
C PHE A 139 -32.57 44.39 17.91
N ASP A 140 -32.21 43.14 17.57
CA ASP A 140 -32.99 42.29 16.66
C ASP A 140 -34.29 41.78 17.30
N LEU A 141 -34.33 41.51 18.61
CA LEU A 141 -35.57 41.13 19.31
C LEU A 141 -36.60 42.27 19.28
N LEU A 142 -36.15 43.51 19.40
CA LEU A 142 -36.97 44.73 19.28
C LEU A 142 -37.37 45.04 17.82
N ALA A 143 -36.61 44.55 16.84
CA ALA A 143 -36.88 44.72 15.40
C ALA A 143 -37.64 43.54 14.76
N SER A 144 -37.66 42.37 15.40
CA SER A 144 -38.29 41.15 14.88
C SER A 144 -39.81 41.21 15.00
N ALA A 145 -40.51 40.97 13.89
CA ALA A 145 -41.96 41.12 13.79
C ALA A 145 -42.77 39.93 14.33
N SER A 146 -42.15 38.80 14.72
CA SER A 146 -42.85 37.61 15.20
C SER A 146 -42.01 36.66 16.08
N ILE A 147 -42.63 36.01 17.07
CA ILE A 147 -42.02 34.98 17.94
C ILE A 147 -41.53 33.75 17.13
N SER A 148 -42.12 33.50 15.96
CA SER A 148 -41.71 32.45 15.03
C SER A 148 -40.31 32.66 14.46
N ASP A 149 -39.86 33.91 14.28
CA ASP A 149 -38.52 34.21 13.78
C ASP A 149 -37.45 33.87 14.83
N VAL A 150 -37.72 34.16 16.12
CA VAL A 150 -36.83 33.83 17.24
C VAL A 150 -36.68 32.30 17.43
N TRP A 151 -37.76 31.53 17.23
CA TRP A 151 -37.70 30.06 17.30
C TRP A 151 -36.95 29.43 16.12
N ARG A 152 -37.10 30.02 14.93
CA ARG A 152 -36.35 29.61 13.74
C ARG A 152 -34.85 29.89 13.88
N ASP A 153 -34.47 30.99 14.51
CA ASP A 153 -33.06 31.33 14.72
C ASP A 153 -32.41 30.42 15.76
N ARG A 154 -33.12 30.09 16.85
CA ARG A 154 -32.63 29.13 17.87
C ARG A 154 -32.40 27.74 17.29
N SER A 155 -33.33 27.23 16.49
CA SER A 155 -33.20 25.90 15.88
C SER A 155 -32.06 25.83 14.85
N GLN A 156 -31.74 26.93 14.18
CA GLN A 156 -30.57 27.01 13.29
C GLN A 156 -29.24 26.93 14.06
N VAL A 157 -29.11 27.62 15.19
CA VAL A 157 -27.90 27.55 16.04
C VAL A 157 -27.72 26.15 16.63
N GLU A 158 -28.80 25.53 17.09
CA GLU A 158 -28.76 24.16 17.61
C GLU A 158 -28.31 23.16 16.52
N SER A 159 -28.85 23.29 15.30
CA SER A 159 -28.43 22.48 14.15
C SER A 159 -26.96 22.69 13.77
N LEU A 160 -26.47 23.93 13.80
CA LEU A 160 -25.06 24.25 13.54
C LEU A 160 -24.13 23.67 14.62
N THR A 161 -24.55 23.74 15.88
CA THR A 161 -23.80 23.20 17.02
C THR A 161 -23.70 21.68 16.92
N GLY A 162 -24.81 20.98 16.60
CA GLY A 162 -24.79 19.54 16.37
C GLY A 162 -23.87 19.13 15.21
N LYS A 163 -23.93 19.83 14.07
CA LYS A 163 -23.02 19.57 12.93
C LYS A 163 -21.54 19.79 13.31
N LEU A 164 -21.25 20.81 14.10
CA LEU A 164 -19.89 21.08 14.59
C LEU A 164 -19.39 19.94 15.49
N GLU A 165 -20.23 19.44 16.40
CA GLU A 165 -19.90 18.29 17.25
C GLU A 165 -19.61 17.03 16.42
N ASP A 166 -20.45 16.76 15.42
CA ASP A 166 -20.27 15.64 14.48
C ASP A 166 -18.94 15.75 13.72
N GLU A 167 -18.65 16.91 13.13
CA GLU A 167 -17.40 17.15 12.38
C GLU A 167 -16.15 17.01 13.27
N ILE A 168 -16.21 17.46 14.53
CA ILE A 168 -15.13 17.27 15.50
C ILE A 168 -14.96 15.78 15.84
N SER A 169 -16.06 15.05 16.00
CA SER A 169 -16.05 13.61 16.25
C SER A 169 -15.41 12.85 15.09
N PHE A 170 -15.88 13.08 13.86
CA PHE A 170 -15.31 12.47 12.65
C PHE A 170 -13.84 12.83 12.44
N LEU A 171 -13.44 14.08 12.73
CA LEU A 171 -12.04 14.48 12.67
C LEU A 171 -11.17 13.71 13.65
N ARG A 172 -11.63 13.52 14.89
CA ARG A 172 -10.90 12.75 15.92
C ARG A 172 -10.78 11.27 15.54
N GLU A 173 -11.88 10.68 15.06
CA GLU A 173 -11.89 9.30 14.59
C GLU A 173 -10.93 9.11 13.41
N THR A 174 -11.04 9.95 12.38
CA THR A 174 -10.19 9.89 11.18
C THR A 174 -8.70 10.01 11.53
N LYS A 175 -8.33 10.92 12.44
CA LYS A 175 -6.95 11.04 12.95
C LYS A 175 -6.49 9.77 13.67
N THR A 176 -7.35 9.17 14.48
CA THR A 176 -7.04 7.95 15.23
C THR A 176 -6.78 6.79 14.28
N ILE A 177 -7.64 6.61 13.27
CA ILE A 177 -7.47 5.55 12.28
C ILE A 177 -6.21 5.80 11.43
N LEU A 178 -5.96 7.04 11.00
CA LEU A 178 -4.74 7.40 10.27
C LEU A 178 -3.47 7.06 11.06
N SER A 179 -3.45 7.29 12.39
CA SER A 179 -2.33 6.92 13.24
C SER A 179 -2.10 5.41 13.25
N LYS A 180 -3.18 4.62 13.40
CA LYS A 180 -3.10 3.15 13.36
C LYS A 180 -2.62 2.63 12.00
N GLU A 181 -3.04 3.26 10.90
CA GLU A 181 -2.58 2.89 9.56
C GLU A 181 -1.09 3.22 9.34
N LYS A 182 -0.58 4.31 9.93
CA LYS A 182 0.86 4.63 9.93
C LYS A 182 1.68 3.56 10.64
N GLU A 183 1.27 3.18 11.85
CA GLU A 183 1.91 2.09 12.60
C GLU A 183 1.85 0.75 11.86
N ALA A 184 0.71 0.44 11.23
CA ALA A 184 0.57 -0.76 10.42
C ALA A 184 1.52 -0.74 9.21
N LYS A 185 1.64 0.41 8.52
CA LYS A 185 2.56 0.59 7.39
C LYS A 185 4.01 0.36 7.81
N GLU A 186 4.44 0.90 8.95
CA GLU A 186 5.80 0.68 9.47
C GLU A 186 6.11 -0.81 9.66
N LYS A 187 5.20 -1.56 10.28
CA LYS A 187 5.35 -3.02 10.45
C LYS A 187 5.48 -3.76 9.12
N VAL A 188 4.68 -3.36 8.12
CA VAL A 188 4.70 -3.99 6.78
C VAL A 188 6.00 -3.63 6.04
N VAL A 189 6.53 -2.42 6.21
CA VAL A 189 7.83 -2.00 5.67
C VAL A 189 8.99 -2.78 6.30
N ASP A 190 8.97 -2.97 7.62
CA ASP A 190 9.97 -3.79 8.32
C ASP A 190 9.95 -5.24 7.83
N GLU A 191 8.77 -5.81 7.65
CA GLU A 191 8.62 -7.14 7.07
C GLU A 191 9.16 -7.21 5.64
N GLN A 192 8.91 -6.19 4.81
CA GLN A 192 9.46 -6.11 3.47
C GLN A 192 11.00 -6.11 3.48
N ALA A 193 11.61 -5.40 4.42
CA ALA A 193 13.07 -5.35 4.57
C ALA A 193 13.64 -6.73 4.93
N ARG A 194 12.98 -7.45 5.86
CA ARG A 194 13.37 -8.82 6.23
C ARG A 194 13.27 -9.79 5.05
N LEU A 195 12.16 -9.76 4.31
CA LEU A 195 11.98 -10.61 3.13
C LEU A 195 13.02 -10.31 2.04
N LYS A 196 13.40 -9.04 1.84
CA LYS A 196 14.47 -8.66 0.91
C LYS A 196 15.84 -9.19 1.34
N ALA A 197 16.14 -9.17 2.64
CA ALA A 197 17.36 -9.74 3.19
C ALA A 197 17.38 -11.28 3.01
N GLU A 198 16.26 -11.94 3.30
CA GLU A 198 16.09 -13.39 3.09
C GLU A 198 16.31 -13.77 1.62
N LEU A 199 15.69 -13.05 0.68
CA LEU A 199 15.87 -13.24 -0.75
C LEU A 199 17.34 -13.10 -1.17
N GLY A 200 18.06 -12.12 -0.60
CA GLY A 200 19.49 -11.94 -0.83
C GLY A 200 20.31 -13.16 -0.37
N GLY A 201 20.01 -13.67 0.82
CA GLY A 201 20.63 -14.89 1.36
C GLY A 201 20.36 -16.11 0.47
N GLN A 202 19.10 -16.36 0.11
CA GLN A 202 18.71 -17.47 -0.77
C GLN A 202 19.45 -17.43 -2.12
N LYS A 203 19.54 -16.25 -2.75
CA LYS A 203 20.29 -16.06 -3.99
C LYS A 203 21.78 -16.37 -3.83
N SER A 204 22.40 -15.95 -2.72
CA SER A 204 23.81 -16.27 -2.44
C SER A 204 24.04 -17.79 -2.35
N VAL A 205 23.16 -18.50 -1.65
CA VAL A 205 23.27 -19.97 -1.52
C VAL A 205 23.16 -20.67 -2.88
N VAL A 206 22.31 -20.19 -3.79
CA VAL A 206 22.22 -20.74 -5.17
C VAL A 206 23.52 -20.54 -5.93
N GLU A 207 24.12 -19.35 -5.86
CA GLU A 207 25.38 -19.04 -6.56
C GLU A 207 26.56 -19.83 -6.01
N GLU A 208 26.63 -20.04 -4.70
CA GLU A 208 27.62 -20.92 -4.07
C GLU A 208 27.43 -22.37 -4.50
N ASN A 209 26.19 -22.86 -4.49
CA ASN A 209 25.87 -24.20 -4.96
C ASN A 209 26.30 -24.39 -6.42
N LYS A 210 26.09 -23.42 -7.31
CA LYS A 210 26.51 -23.50 -8.72
C LYS A 210 28.03 -23.68 -8.89
N LYS A 211 28.84 -23.04 -8.04
CA LYS A 211 30.31 -23.13 -8.09
C LYS A 211 30.89 -24.47 -7.61
N ALA A 212 30.10 -25.27 -6.90
CA ALA A 212 30.52 -26.58 -6.39
C ALA A 212 30.36 -27.73 -7.41
N LYS A 213 29.95 -27.45 -8.66
CA LYS A 213 29.98 -28.39 -9.79
C LYS A 213 31.32 -28.29 -10.52
#